data_AF-A0A9D1Q7Q3-F1
#
_entry.id   AF-A0A9D1Q7Q3-F1
#
_cell.length_a   1.000
_cell.length_b   1.000
_cell.length_c   1.000
_cell.angle_alpha   90.00
_cell.angle_beta   90.00
_cell.angle_gamma   90.00
#
_symmetry.space_group_name_H-M   'P 1'
#
loop_
_entity.id
_entity.type
_entity.pdbx_description
1 polymer ?
#
loop_
_entity_poly.entity_id
_entity_poly.type
_entity_poly.pdbx_seq_one_letter_code
_entity_poly.pdbx_strand_id
1 'polypeptide(L)'
;MMKRKLFALFTALTLCAALLAGCGGSSSAGTASSAPASEAASEAASGAAEARTGAENGAPDLDAAVSALLEANPISNQFEIAAMNIEYDFMLAAEDVVSYKGVKSNDNGDAGLVLVIQPAEGRAEAICEALDTYKQDQVAFYGNYAEFGQAQANVQNAIISGSDSLVVMLIASNECTSDAAALSAAVDDVMNAQ
;
A
#
# COMPACT_ATOMS: atom_id res chain seq x y z
N MET A 1 -10.00 -17.69 -48.71
CA MET A 1 -11.13 -16.81 -49.11
C MET A 1 -11.92 -16.43 -47.85
N MET A 2 -11.83 -15.14 -47.45
CA MET A 2 -12.74 -14.34 -46.59
C MET A 2 -13.27 -14.95 -45.27
N LYS A 3 -13.22 -14.24 -44.14
CA LYS A 3 -14.04 -13.04 -43.85
C LYS A 3 -13.39 -12.09 -42.83
N ARG A 4 -13.30 -10.81 -43.22
CA ARG A 4 -13.16 -9.62 -42.37
C ARG A 4 -14.41 -9.41 -41.52
N LYS A 5 -14.27 -8.96 -40.26
CA LYS A 5 -15.11 -7.97 -39.51
C LYS A 5 -14.36 -7.64 -38.21
N LEU A 6 -14.33 -6.46 -37.60
CA LEU A 6 -14.62 -5.06 -37.92
C LEU A 6 -14.06 -4.30 -36.69
N PHE A 7 -13.09 -3.40 -36.86
CA PHE A 7 -12.63 -2.50 -35.80
C PHE A 7 -13.76 -1.52 -35.45
N ALA A 8 -14.15 -1.42 -34.18
CA ALA A 8 -15.09 -0.42 -33.70
C ALA A 8 -14.38 0.49 -32.69
N LEU A 9 -13.92 1.63 -33.21
CA LEU A 9 -13.43 2.78 -32.47
C LEU A 9 -14.60 3.74 -32.29
N PHE A 10 -15.03 4.01 -31.06
CA PHE A 10 -15.83 5.19 -30.72
C PHE A 10 -15.45 5.69 -29.32
N THR A 11 -14.63 6.73 -29.33
CA THR A 11 -14.36 7.67 -28.23
C THR A 11 -15.59 8.54 -27.96
N ALA A 12 -15.98 8.68 -26.69
CA ALA A 12 -16.85 9.77 -26.24
C ALA A 12 -16.35 10.29 -24.89
N LEU A 13 -15.58 11.37 -24.96
CA LEU A 13 -15.09 12.20 -23.87
C LEU A 13 -16.28 12.97 -23.25
N THR A 14 -16.53 12.80 -21.96
CA THR A 14 -17.49 13.62 -21.20
C THR A 14 -16.76 14.41 -20.12
N LEU A 15 -16.63 15.71 -20.39
CA LEU A 15 -16.06 16.73 -19.52
C LEU A 15 -17.21 17.40 -18.77
N CYS A 16 -17.28 17.23 -17.44
CA CYS A 16 -18.16 18.02 -16.58
C CYS A 16 -17.32 18.77 -15.55
N ALA A 17 -17.20 20.09 -15.77
CA ALA A 17 -16.64 21.04 -14.82
C ALA A 17 -17.72 21.42 -13.79
N ALA A 18 -17.47 21.14 -12.51
CA ALA A 18 -18.26 21.66 -11.40
C ALA A 18 -17.53 22.85 -10.76
N LEU A 19 -18.29 23.94 -10.59
CA LEU A 19 -17.87 25.24 -10.07
C LEU A 19 -17.58 25.16 -8.56
N LEU A 20 -16.39 25.58 -8.11
CA LEU A 20 -16.16 25.96 -6.72
C LEU A 20 -16.49 27.45 -6.53
N ALA A 21 -17.64 27.71 -5.91
CA ALA A 21 -17.96 28.98 -5.27
C ALA A 21 -17.85 28.79 -3.76
N GLY A 22 -17.06 29.64 -3.07
CA GLY A 22 -17.01 29.63 -1.62
C GLY A 22 -15.75 30.24 -1.01
N CYS A 23 -15.50 31.52 -1.29
CA CYS A 23 -14.58 32.34 -0.50
C CYS A 23 -15.19 32.56 0.89
N GLY A 24 -14.65 31.88 1.91
CA GLY A 24 -14.93 32.14 3.31
C GLY A 24 -13.99 33.22 3.85
N GLY A 25 -14.56 34.34 4.29
CA GLY A 25 -13.84 35.39 5.01
C GLY A 25 -13.92 35.22 6.52
N SER A 26 -12.88 35.67 7.24
CA SER A 26 -12.99 36.42 8.50
C SER A 26 -11.63 36.99 8.96
N SER A 27 -11.54 38.31 8.84
CA SER A 27 -11.07 39.33 9.78
C SER A 27 -10.26 38.99 11.04
N SER A 28 -9.14 39.73 11.15
CA SER A 28 -8.73 40.62 12.26
C SER A 28 -8.05 40.07 13.53
N ALA A 29 -6.74 40.36 13.60
CA ALA A 29 -5.97 41.01 14.66
C ALA A 29 -6.46 41.00 16.13
N GLY A 30 -5.54 40.66 17.04
CA GLY A 30 -5.65 40.89 18.48
C GLY A 30 -4.38 40.50 19.27
N THR A 31 -3.52 41.49 19.46
CA THR A 31 -2.44 41.70 20.45
C THR A 31 -2.17 40.70 21.60
N ALA A 32 -0.87 40.38 21.76
CA ALA A 32 -0.05 40.28 22.98
C ALA A 32 -0.70 40.08 24.38
N SER A 33 -0.20 39.10 25.14
CA SER A 33 0.71 39.36 26.27
C SER A 33 1.14 38.05 26.94
N SER A 34 2.44 37.96 27.22
CA SER A 34 3.13 36.94 28.00
C SER A 34 2.90 37.12 29.51
N ALA A 35 2.66 36.00 30.21
CA ALA A 35 3.05 35.80 31.61
C ALA A 35 2.95 34.30 31.98
N PRO A 36 3.93 33.74 32.72
CA PRO A 36 3.96 32.34 33.16
C PRO A 36 3.39 32.18 34.57
N ALA A 37 2.87 31.00 34.91
CA ALA A 37 2.83 30.50 36.28
C ALA A 37 2.56 28.98 36.31
N SER A 38 3.43 28.27 37.01
CA SER A 38 3.41 26.84 37.30
C SER A 38 2.41 26.49 38.41
N GLU A 39 1.83 25.28 38.38
CA GLU A 39 1.49 24.37 39.51
C GLU A 39 0.76 23.15 38.88
N ALA A 40 1.35 21.95 38.80
CA ALA A 40 1.47 20.88 39.82
C ALA A 40 0.28 19.88 39.85
N ALA A 41 0.64 18.58 39.73
CA ALA A 41 -0.07 17.34 40.08
C ALA A 41 -1.37 16.99 39.31
N SER A 42 -1.36 15.98 38.42
CA SER A 42 -1.48 14.52 38.68
C SER A 42 -2.82 14.09 39.29
N GLU A 43 -3.70 13.50 38.48
CA GLU A 43 -4.10 12.08 38.56
C GLU A 43 -5.41 11.81 37.79
N ALA A 44 -5.39 10.68 37.08
CA ALA A 44 -6.55 9.82 36.78
C ALA A 44 -7.69 10.38 35.90
N ALA A 45 -7.48 10.29 34.59
CA ALA A 45 -8.50 9.73 33.69
C ALA A 45 -7.79 8.82 32.67
N SER A 46 -7.20 7.73 33.17
CA SER A 46 -6.86 6.54 32.39
C SER A 46 -8.15 5.83 31.96
N GLY A 47 -8.95 6.52 31.14
CA GLY A 47 -9.80 5.85 30.18
C GLY A 47 -8.90 5.53 29.02
N ALA A 48 -8.22 4.39 29.07
CA ALA A 48 -7.77 3.73 27.86
C ALA A 48 -9.03 3.43 27.05
N ALA A 49 -9.47 4.41 26.27
CA ALA A 49 -9.97 4.11 24.96
C ALA A 49 -8.76 3.45 24.27
N GLU A 50 -8.67 2.14 24.38
CA GLU A 50 -8.15 1.34 23.28
C GLU A 50 -9.06 1.70 22.10
N ALA A 51 -8.77 2.83 21.45
CA ALA A 51 -9.01 2.96 20.05
C ALA A 51 -8.35 1.69 19.49
N ARG A 52 -9.17 0.76 19.02
CA ARG A 52 -8.72 -0.31 18.15
C ARG A 52 -8.01 0.42 17.02
N THR A 53 -6.71 0.59 17.15
CA THR A 53 -5.87 1.03 16.06
C THR A 53 -5.96 -0.12 15.09
N GLY A 54 -6.80 0.07 14.07
CA GLY A 54 -7.08 -0.94 13.06
C GLY A 54 -5.78 -1.50 12.52
N ALA A 55 -5.81 -2.79 12.22
CA ALA A 55 -4.70 -3.58 11.70
C ALA A 55 -3.57 -3.88 12.70
N GLU A 56 -3.54 -5.12 13.22
CA GLU A 56 -2.39 -5.65 13.95
C GLU A 56 -1.32 -6.19 12.98
N ASN A 57 -0.05 -5.91 13.24
CA ASN A 57 1.05 -6.51 12.50
C ASN A 57 1.37 -7.91 13.09
N GLY A 58 1.44 -8.94 12.25
CA GLY A 58 2.00 -10.24 12.63
C GLY A 58 1.03 -11.24 13.25
N ALA A 59 -0.17 -11.39 12.65
CA ALA A 59 -0.93 -12.61 12.87
C ALA A 59 -0.10 -13.83 12.39
N PRO A 60 -0.02 -14.93 13.16
CA PRO A 60 0.93 -16.03 12.92
C PRO A 60 0.78 -16.68 11.54
N ASP A 61 -0.43 -16.67 10.98
CA ASP A 61 -0.71 -17.20 9.64
C ASP A 61 -0.10 -16.32 8.52
N LEU A 62 0.08 -15.01 8.78
CA LEU A 62 0.71 -14.07 7.84
C LEU A 62 2.24 -14.15 7.86
N ASP A 63 2.85 -14.46 9.01
CA ASP A 63 4.31 -14.64 9.10
C ASP A 63 4.81 -15.80 8.22
N ALA A 64 4.06 -16.91 8.17
CA ALA A 64 4.37 -18.04 7.31
C ALA A 64 4.27 -17.67 5.82
N ALA A 65 3.21 -16.94 5.44
CA ALA A 65 3.02 -16.45 4.08
C ALA A 65 4.16 -15.51 3.64
N VAL A 66 4.51 -14.52 4.48
CA VAL A 66 5.62 -13.60 4.19
C VAL A 66 6.95 -14.34 4.11
N SER A 67 7.20 -15.32 4.99
CA SER A 67 8.43 -16.12 4.96
C SER A 67 8.56 -16.90 3.65
N ALA A 68 7.49 -17.57 3.20
CA ALA A 68 7.49 -18.30 1.93
C ALA A 68 7.73 -17.37 0.73
N LEU A 69 7.11 -16.19 0.71
CA LEU A 69 7.32 -15.21 -0.36
C LEU A 69 8.75 -14.64 -0.36
N LEU A 70 9.38 -14.47 0.80
CA LEU A 70 10.77 -14.00 0.90
C LEU A 70 11.79 -15.05 0.49
N GLU A 71 11.48 -16.34 0.58
CA GLU A 71 12.32 -17.39 -0.01
C GLU A 71 12.37 -17.27 -1.54
N ALA A 72 11.23 -16.96 -2.17
CA ALA A 72 11.15 -16.73 -3.61
C ALA A 72 11.65 -15.34 -4.04
N ASN A 73 11.49 -14.33 -3.19
CA ASN A 73 11.89 -12.95 -3.42
C ASN A 73 12.77 -12.43 -2.26
N PRO A 74 14.06 -12.80 -2.20
CA PRO A 74 14.97 -12.27 -1.19
C PRO A 74 15.07 -10.75 -1.30
N ILE A 75 14.99 -10.05 -0.16
CA ILE A 75 15.14 -8.60 -0.05
C ILE A 75 16.25 -8.33 0.98
N SER A 76 17.31 -7.63 0.60
CA SER A 76 18.37 -7.15 1.48
C SER A 76 17.98 -5.81 2.13
N ASN A 77 18.63 -5.47 3.26
CA ASN A 77 18.42 -4.21 3.97
C ASN A 77 16.93 -3.89 4.19
N GLN A 78 16.20 -4.80 4.84
CA GLN A 78 14.75 -4.72 4.95
C GLN A 78 14.28 -3.66 5.97
N PHE A 79 13.14 -3.06 5.67
CA PHE A 79 12.31 -2.32 6.62
C PHE A 79 10.97 -3.04 6.79
N GLU A 80 10.58 -3.34 8.03
CA GLU A 80 9.26 -3.91 8.31
C GLU A 80 8.16 -2.88 8.02
N ILE A 81 7.09 -3.30 7.36
CA ILE A 81 5.93 -2.44 7.12
C ILE A 81 5.30 -2.09 8.46
N ALA A 82 5.12 -0.80 8.71
CA ALA A 82 4.47 -0.28 9.91
C ALA A 82 3.05 0.21 9.58
N ALA A 83 2.23 0.46 10.60
CA ALA A 83 0.84 0.92 10.43
C ALA A 83 0.77 2.22 9.63
N MET A 84 1.74 3.11 9.81
CA MET A 84 1.83 4.35 9.04
C MET A 84 2.03 4.12 7.54
N ASN A 85 2.69 3.03 7.12
CA ASN A 85 2.83 2.70 5.71
C ASN A 85 1.50 2.20 5.12
N ILE A 86 0.72 1.42 5.90
CA ILE A 86 -0.63 1.00 5.51
C ILE A 86 -1.50 2.22 5.15
N GLU A 87 -1.53 3.22 6.01
CA GLU A 87 -2.38 4.39 5.80
C GLU A 87 -1.83 5.39 4.78
N TYR A 88 -0.51 5.66 4.81
CA TYR A 88 0.07 6.77 4.03
C TYR A 88 0.84 6.36 2.79
N ASP A 89 1.46 5.17 2.76
CA ASP A 89 2.16 4.70 1.56
C ASP A 89 1.16 3.96 0.65
N PHE A 90 0.40 3.03 1.20
CA PHE A 90 -0.52 2.18 0.45
C PHE A 90 -1.95 2.75 0.36
N MET A 91 -2.22 3.87 1.03
CA MET A 91 -3.52 4.55 1.03
C MET A 91 -4.69 3.65 1.47
N LEU A 92 -4.43 2.70 2.36
CA LEU A 92 -5.43 1.79 2.88
C LEU A 92 -6.07 2.35 4.14
N ALA A 93 -7.40 2.36 4.19
CA ALA A 93 -8.09 2.74 5.41
C ALA A 93 -7.86 1.66 6.49
N ALA A 94 -7.55 2.07 7.72
CA ALA A 94 -7.28 1.14 8.81
C ALA A 94 -8.46 0.19 9.12
N GLU A 95 -9.70 0.59 8.80
CA GLU A 95 -10.91 -0.24 8.93
C GLU A 95 -11.03 -1.34 7.85
N ASP A 96 -10.27 -1.22 6.77
CA ASP A 96 -10.27 -2.21 5.67
C ASP A 96 -9.29 -3.36 5.93
N VAL A 97 -8.37 -3.18 6.87
CA VAL A 97 -7.26 -4.09 7.16
C VAL A 97 -7.45 -4.68 8.54
N VAL A 98 -7.66 -6.00 8.63
CA VAL A 98 -7.76 -6.71 9.92
C VAL A 98 -6.38 -6.93 10.52
N SER A 99 -5.45 -7.40 9.70
CA SER A 99 -4.05 -7.58 10.07
C SER A 99 -3.17 -7.53 8.82
N TYR A 100 -1.87 -7.34 9.00
CA TYR A 100 -0.90 -7.36 7.90
C TYR A 100 0.45 -7.88 8.37
N LYS A 101 1.27 -8.30 7.41
CA LYS A 101 2.69 -8.54 7.59
C LYS A 101 3.40 -8.19 6.30
N GLY A 102 4.58 -7.57 6.40
CA GLY A 102 5.37 -7.29 5.21
C GLY A 102 6.69 -6.63 5.51
N VAL A 103 7.54 -6.64 4.49
CA VAL A 103 8.83 -5.97 4.46
C VAL A 103 9.04 -5.31 3.11
N LYS A 104 9.76 -4.20 3.10
CA LYS A 104 10.22 -3.52 1.88
C LYS A 104 11.73 -3.28 1.92
N SER A 105 12.34 -3.11 0.76
CA SER A 105 13.73 -2.69 0.67
C SER A 105 13.90 -1.29 1.24
N ASN A 106 14.97 -1.07 2.01
CA ASN A 106 15.40 0.25 2.48
C ASN A 106 16.42 0.89 1.51
N ASP A 107 16.78 0.19 0.43
CA ASP A 107 17.66 0.73 -0.60
C ASP A 107 16.84 1.50 -1.63
N ASN A 108 17.05 2.82 -1.74
CA ASN A 108 16.25 3.70 -2.60
C ASN A 108 16.15 3.25 -4.07
N GLY A 109 17.15 2.55 -4.59
CA GLY A 109 17.18 2.05 -5.96
C GLY A 109 16.57 0.66 -6.14
N ASP A 110 16.01 0.07 -5.10
CA ASP A 110 15.35 -1.23 -5.10
C ASP A 110 13.91 -1.08 -4.60
N ALA A 111 12.97 -1.58 -5.38
CA ALA A 111 11.54 -1.50 -5.08
C ALA A 111 11.00 -2.75 -4.37
N GLY A 112 11.88 -3.68 -3.99
CA GLY A 112 11.52 -4.95 -3.37
C GLY A 112 10.48 -4.78 -2.26
N LEU A 113 9.37 -5.51 -2.37
CA LEU A 113 8.25 -5.49 -1.43
C LEU A 113 7.64 -6.89 -1.35
N VAL A 114 7.39 -7.34 -0.12
CA VAL A 114 6.49 -8.44 0.18
C VAL A 114 5.49 -7.92 1.21
N LEU A 115 4.22 -7.87 0.85
CA LEU A 115 3.12 -7.44 1.71
C LEU A 115 1.99 -8.46 1.63
N VAL A 116 1.55 -8.92 2.79
CA VAL A 116 0.41 -9.81 2.96
C VAL A 116 -0.56 -9.15 3.93
N ILE A 117 -1.82 -9.04 3.52
CA ILE A 117 -2.89 -8.36 4.25
C ILE A 117 -4.03 -9.34 4.45
N GLN A 118 -4.53 -9.42 5.68
CA GLN A 118 -5.85 -9.96 5.95
C GLN A 118 -6.88 -8.82 5.80
N PRO A 119 -7.73 -8.85 4.77
CA PRO A 119 -8.74 -7.83 4.55
C PRO A 119 -9.89 -7.98 5.56
N ALA A 120 -10.58 -6.88 5.85
CA ALA A 120 -11.91 -6.93 6.46
C ALA A 120 -12.93 -7.50 5.46
N GLU A 121 -14.05 -8.01 5.98
CA GLU A 121 -15.08 -8.65 5.16
C GLU A 121 -15.54 -7.76 4.01
N GLY A 122 -15.43 -8.26 2.78
CA GLY A 122 -15.81 -7.53 1.56
C GLY A 122 -14.87 -6.38 1.17
N ARG A 123 -13.67 -6.26 1.77
CA ARG A 123 -12.71 -5.18 1.48
C ARG A 123 -11.52 -5.59 0.61
N ALA A 124 -11.39 -6.87 0.26
CA ALA A 124 -10.28 -7.38 -0.54
C ALA A 124 -10.11 -6.66 -1.89
N GLU A 125 -11.20 -6.46 -2.64
CA GLU A 125 -11.16 -5.77 -3.94
C GLU A 125 -10.70 -4.31 -3.79
N ALA A 126 -11.22 -3.58 -2.80
CA ALA A 126 -10.83 -2.21 -2.51
C ALA A 126 -9.33 -2.09 -2.15
N ILE A 127 -8.81 -3.06 -1.38
CA ILE A 127 -7.38 -3.12 -1.06
C ILE A 127 -6.57 -3.37 -2.34
N CYS A 128 -6.96 -4.32 -3.19
CA CYS A 128 -6.28 -4.58 -4.46
C CYS A 128 -6.25 -3.33 -5.38
N GLU A 129 -7.34 -2.58 -5.46
CA GLU A 129 -7.41 -1.34 -6.24
C GLU A 129 -6.47 -0.25 -5.71
N ALA A 130 -6.40 -0.09 -4.39
CA ALA A 130 -5.47 0.85 -3.75
C ALA A 130 -4.01 0.44 -3.97
N LEU A 131 -3.71 -0.86 -3.89
CA LEU A 131 -2.37 -1.39 -4.17
C LEU A 131 -1.99 -1.26 -5.65
N ASP A 132 -2.93 -1.39 -6.60
CA ASP A 132 -2.66 -1.10 -8.01
C ASP A 132 -2.39 0.40 -8.22
N THR A 133 -3.11 1.27 -7.51
CA THR A 133 -2.82 2.72 -7.52
C THR A 133 -1.41 3.00 -7.00
N TYR A 134 -1.03 2.43 -5.85
CA TYR A 134 0.34 2.52 -5.31
C TYR A 134 1.37 2.04 -6.32
N LYS A 135 1.11 0.91 -7.00
CA LYS A 135 1.97 0.41 -8.08
C LYS A 135 2.13 1.45 -9.19
N GLN A 136 1.07 2.06 -9.69
CA GLN A 136 1.17 3.08 -10.75
C GLN A 136 2.00 4.30 -10.31
N ASP A 137 1.77 4.77 -9.08
CA ASP A 137 2.52 5.88 -8.50
C ASP A 137 4.01 5.54 -8.36
N GLN A 138 4.34 4.31 -7.96
CA GLN A 138 5.72 3.84 -7.89
C GLN A 138 6.36 3.71 -9.28
N VAL A 139 5.63 3.27 -10.31
CA VAL A 139 6.13 3.25 -11.70
C VAL A 139 6.48 4.66 -12.17
N ALA A 140 5.65 5.64 -11.83
CA ALA A 140 5.90 7.05 -12.14
C ALA A 140 7.08 7.59 -11.34
N PHE A 141 7.16 7.28 -10.04
CA PHE A 141 8.23 7.70 -9.14
C PHE A 141 9.60 7.23 -9.63
N TYR A 142 9.78 5.92 -9.81
CA TYR A 142 11.05 5.35 -10.27
C TYR A 142 11.38 5.76 -11.71
N GLY A 143 10.37 6.00 -12.54
CA GLY A 143 10.55 6.49 -13.91
C GLY A 143 11.21 7.87 -14.02
N ASN A 144 11.25 8.65 -12.92
CA ASN A 144 11.94 9.93 -12.89
C ASN A 144 13.47 9.81 -12.80
N TYR A 145 13.99 8.62 -12.50
CA TYR A 145 15.41 8.35 -12.27
C TYR A 145 15.91 7.28 -13.24
N ALA A 146 16.73 7.66 -14.23
CA ALA A 146 17.22 6.74 -15.25
C ALA A 146 18.06 5.60 -14.65
N GLU A 147 18.73 5.86 -13.53
CA GLU A 147 19.50 4.88 -12.76
C GLU A 147 18.63 3.78 -12.12
N PHE A 148 17.31 4.00 -11.97
CA PHE A 148 16.39 3.06 -11.33
C PHE A 148 15.53 2.27 -12.32
N GLY A 149 16.00 2.11 -13.57
CA GLY A 149 15.28 1.36 -14.60
C GLY A 149 14.90 -0.08 -14.19
N GLN A 150 15.76 -0.77 -13.43
CA GLN A 150 15.42 -2.11 -12.91
C GLN A 150 14.30 -2.05 -11.87
N ALA A 151 14.37 -1.15 -10.89
CA ALA A 151 13.32 -0.98 -9.89
C ALA A 151 11.98 -0.63 -10.55
N GLN A 152 11.99 0.28 -11.54
CA GLN A 152 10.79 0.60 -12.31
C GLN A 152 10.21 -0.63 -13.00
N ALA A 153 11.05 -1.45 -13.64
CA ALA A 153 10.61 -2.69 -14.28
C ALA A 153 10.05 -3.69 -13.25
N ASN A 154 10.66 -3.80 -12.07
CA ASN A 154 10.16 -4.64 -11.00
C ASN A 154 8.77 -4.20 -10.53
N VAL A 155 8.54 -2.90 -10.35
CA VAL A 155 7.22 -2.35 -9.99
C VAL A 155 6.19 -2.58 -11.10
N GLN A 156 6.55 -2.38 -12.38
CA GLN A 156 5.64 -2.65 -13.51
C GLN A 156 5.15 -4.09 -13.51
N ASN A 157 6.04 -5.02 -13.13
CA ASN A 157 5.77 -6.45 -13.04
C ASN A 157 5.28 -6.90 -11.65
N ALA A 158 4.94 -5.97 -10.76
CA ALA A 158 4.40 -6.30 -9.44
C ALA A 158 3.17 -7.20 -9.56
N ILE A 159 3.12 -8.22 -8.71
CA ILE A 159 2.02 -9.17 -8.58
C ILE A 159 1.12 -8.68 -7.45
N ILE A 160 -0.17 -8.51 -7.75
CA ILE A 160 -1.21 -8.22 -6.77
C ILE A 160 -2.25 -9.32 -6.92
N SER A 161 -2.50 -10.07 -5.84
CA SER A 161 -3.47 -11.17 -5.81
C SER A 161 -4.35 -11.02 -4.57
N GLY A 162 -5.66 -11.25 -4.73
CA GLY A 162 -6.64 -11.03 -3.67
C GLY A 162 -7.69 -12.12 -3.61
N SER A 163 -8.09 -12.45 -2.40
CA SER A 163 -9.18 -13.33 -2.02
C SER A 163 -9.91 -12.74 -0.82
N ASP A 164 -11.06 -13.29 -0.45
CA ASP A 164 -11.83 -12.79 0.70
C ASP A 164 -11.07 -12.83 2.04
N SER A 165 -10.04 -13.69 2.16
CA SER A 165 -9.26 -13.88 3.39
C SER A 165 -7.83 -13.34 3.32
N LEU A 166 -7.31 -13.06 2.13
CA LEU A 166 -5.90 -12.69 1.94
C LEU A 166 -5.72 -11.80 0.71
N VAL A 167 -4.92 -10.76 0.85
CA VAL A 167 -4.40 -9.95 -0.25
C VAL A 167 -2.87 -9.94 -0.18
N VAL A 168 -2.21 -10.17 -1.31
CA VAL A 168 -0.76 -10.19 -1.45
C VAL A 168 -0.33 -9.15 -2.48
N MET A 169 0.68 -8.37 -2.15
CA MET A 169 1.45 -7.59 -3.10
C MET A 169 2.93 -7.99 -3.04
N LEU A 170 3.49 -8.34 -4.19
CA LEU A 170 4.90 -8.68 -4.34
C LEU A 170 5.53 -7.82 -5.44
N ILE A 171 6.59 -7.11 -5.09
CA ILE A 171 7.51 -6.47 -6.03
C ILE A 171 8.86 -7.18 -5.91
N ALA A 172 9.39 -7.67 -7.02
CA ALA A 172 10.70 -8.31 -7.03
C ALA A 172 11.78 -7.31 -6.55
N SER A 173 12.68 -7.76 -5.67
CA SER A 173 13.89 -6.99 -5.40
C SER A 173 14.84 -7.06 -6.60
N ASN A 174 15.73 -6.07 -6.73
CA ASN A 174 16.84 -6.11 -7.68
C ASN A 174 17.76 -7.33 -7.53
N GLU A 175 17.84 -7.94 -6.35
CA GLU A 175 18.65 -9.14 -6.10
C GLU A 175 17.89 -10.45 -6.31
N CYS A 176 16.58 -10.37 -6.56
CA CYS A 176 15.75 -11.54 -6.81
C CYS A 176 16.22 -12.25 -8.08
N THR A 177 16.45 -13.56 -7.97
CA THR A 177 16.87 -14.41 -9.08
C THR A 177 15.74 -15.26 -9.66
N SER A 178 14.60 -15.30 -8.97
CA SER A 178 13.37 -15.95 -9.43
C SER A 178 12.81 -15.20 -10.63
N ASP A 179 12.39 -15.94 -11.65
CA ASP A 179 11.67 -15.33 -12.76
C ASP A 179 10.21 -15.05 -12.40
N ALA A 180 9.50 -14.34 -13.28
CA ALA A 180 8.10 -13.97 -13.06
C ALA A 180 7.20 -15.19 -12.84
N ALA A 181 7.47 -16.33 -13.49
CA ALA A 181 6.64 -17.52 -13.34
C ALA A 181 6.85 -18.17 -11.96
N ALA A 182 8.08 -18.21 -11.46
CA ALA A 182 8.40 -18.69 -10.12
C ALA A 182 7.79 -17.79 -9.04
N LEU A 183 7.85 -16.47 -9.21
CA LEU A 183 7.22 -15.53 -8.28
C LEU A 183 5.69 -15.66 -8.28
N SER A 184 5.07 -15.80 -9.45
CA SER A 184 3.62 -16.05 -9.54
C SER A 184 3.24 -17.37 -8.86
N ALA A 185 4.01 -18.44 -9.07
CA ALA A 185 3.76 -19.72 -8.40
C ALA A 185 3.87 -19.62 -6.87
N ALA A 186 4.86 -18.89 -6.35
CA ALA A 186 4.99 -18.68 -4.91
C ALA A 186 3.81 -17.89 -4.32
N VAL A 187 3.32 -16.87 -5.04
CA VAL A 187 2.10 -16.16 -4.65
C VAL A 187 0.89 -17.10 -4.69
N ASP A 188 0.73 -17.88 -5.76
CA ASP A 188 -0.38 -18.84 -5.87
C ASP A 188 -0.36 -19.88 -4.75
N ASP A 189 0.81 -20.43 -4.40
CA ASP A 189 0.95 -21.39 -3.30
C ASP A 189 0.50 -20.77 -1.97
N VAL A 190 0.90 -19.53 -1.68
CA VAL A 190 0.46 -18.80 -0.48
C VAL A 190 -1.04 -18.54 -0.49
N MET A 191 -1.60 -18.12 -1.62
CA MET A 191 -3.03 -17.86 -1.76
C MET A 191 -3.89 -19.12 -1.61
N ASN A 192 -3.33 -20.31 -1.88
CA ASN A 192 -4.01 -21.60 -1.79
C ASN A 192 -3.65 -22.42 -0.53
N ALA A 193 -2.81 -21.90 0.36
CA ALA A 193 -2.38 -22.59 1.59
C ALA A 193 -3.41 -22.52 2.75
N GLN A 194 -4.56 -21.88 2.51
CA GLN A 194 -5.64 -21.61 3.47
C GLN A 194 -6.63 -22.78 3.61
#